data_AF-A0A6C0X4Z9-F1
#
_entry.id   AF-A0A6C0X4Z9-F1
#
_cell.length_a   1.000
_cell.length_b   1.000
_cell.length_c   1.000
_cell.angle_alpha   90.00
_cell.angle_beta   90.00
_cell.angle_gamma   90.00
#
_symmetry.space_group_name_H-M   'P 1'
#
loop_
_entity.id
_entity.type
_entity.pdbx_description
1 polymer ?
#
loop_
_entity_poly.entity_id
_entity_poly.type
_entity_poly.pdbx_seq_one_letter_code
_entity_poly.pdbx_strand_id
1 'polypeptide(L)'
;CINNCGFFGSAATMNMCSKCHKDMVLKEEQAKLAASSIGSIVNGSSSSNANESVAATVNVQVNTVEPKTISVPPLSFGSSLGENGEVKSKEGPKRCNSCNKRVGLTGFNCRCGNLFCAVHRYSDKHECPFDYRTAARDAIAKANP
;
A
#
# COMPACT_ATOMS: atom_id res chain seq x y z
N CYS A 1 -1.05 22.56 -1.64
CA CYS A 1 -2.42 22.42 -1.10
C CYS A 1 -2.75 23.74 -0.43
N ILE A 2 -3.92 24.31 -0.70
CA ILE A 2 -4.33 25.58 -0.09
C ILE A 2 -4.54 25.49 1.44
N ASN A 3 -4.79 24.28 1.97
CA ASN A 3 -4.89 24.04 3.41
C ASN A 3 -3.54 23.86 4.13
N ASN A 4 -2.42 24.23 3.50
CA ASN A 4 -1.06 24.14 4.05
C ASN A 4 -0.66 22.78 4.67
N CYS A 5 -1.28 21.68 4.23
CA CYS A 5 -1.08 20.34 4.81
C CYS A 5 0.22 19.63 4.38
N GLY A 6 1.18 20.33 3.77
CA GLY A 6 2.48 19.77 3.33
C GLY A 6 2.48 18.96 2.04
N PHE A 7 1.38 18.92 1.26
CA PHE A 7 1.33 18.24 -0.05
C PHE A 7 0.93 19.20 -1.18
N PHE A 8 1.36 18.90 -2.41
CA PHE A 8 1.05 19.71 -3.59
C PHE A 8 -0.44 19.63 -3.97
N GLY A 9 -1.05 20.76 -4.27
CA GLY A 9 -2.44 20.80 -4.79
C GLY A 9 -2.43 20.81 -6.31
N SER A 10 -3.50 20.34 -6.95
CA SER A 10 -3.68 20.49 -8.40
C SER A 10 -4.82 21.45 -8.71
N ALA A 11 -4.77 22.09 -9.89
CA ALA A 11 -5.84 22.98 -10.33
C ALA A 11 -7.18 22.24 -10.51
N ALA A 12 -7.14 20.95 -10.86
CA ALA A 12 -8.33 20.10 -11.01
C ALA A 12 -9.10 19.90 -9.70
N THR A 13 -8.42 19.95 -8.55
CA THR A 13 -9.01 19.78 -7.21
C THR A 13 -9.04 21.09 -6.43
N MET A 14 -9.25 22.23 -7.11
CA MET A 14 -9.30 23.56 -6.49
C MET A 14 -8.05 23.88 -5.64
N ASN A 15 -6.85 23.50 -6.11
CA ASN A 15 -5.58 23.63 -5.40
C ASN A 15 -5.49 22.86 -4.07
N MET A 16 -6.39 21.90 -3.81
CA MET A 16 -6.32 20.98 -2.68
C MET A 16 -5.47 19.73 -3.03
N CYS A 17 -4.84 19.10 -2.04
CA CYS A 17 -4.25 17.77 -2.22
C CYS A 17 -5.34 16.70 -2.31
N SER A 18 -4.96 15.48 -2.74
CA SER A 18 -5.88 14.34 -2.86
C SER A 18 -6.59 13.98 -1.54
N LYS A 19 -5.93 14.17 -0.39
CA LYS A 19 -6.52 13.91 0.94
C LYS A 19 -7.52 15.01 1.33
N CYS A 20 -7.09 16.27 1.35
CA CYS A 20 -7.96 17.39 1.72
C CYS A 20 -9.14 17.57 0.77
N HIS A 21 -8.99 17.23 -0.52
CA HIS A 21 -10.11 17.26 -1.46
C HIS A 21 -11.16 16.19 -1.11
N LYS A 22 -10.74 14.95 -0.80
CA LYS A 22 -11.65 13.90 -0.35
C LYS A 22 -12.37 14.29 0.94
N ASP A 23 -11.63 14.83 1.92
CA ASP A 23 -12.21 15.25 3.20
C ASP A 23 -13.25 16.37 3.01
N MET A 24 -13.00 17.31 2.09
CA MET A 24 -13.96 18.36 1.73
C MET A 24 -15.23 17.77 1.09
N VAL A 25 -15.09 16.87 0.12
CA VAL A 25 -16.23 16.23 -0.56
C VAL A 25 -17.08 15.42 0.42
N LEU A 26 -16.45 14.67 1.33
CA LEU A 26 -17.16 13.93 2.37
C LEU A 26 -17.92 14.86 3.33
N LYS A 27 -17.31 15.99 3.70
CA LYS A 27 -17.94 16.99 4.56
C LYS A 27 -19.10 17.70 3.86
N GLU A 28 -18.99 17.96 2.57
CA GLU A 28 -20.06 18.52 1.74
C GLU A 28 -21.23 17.55 1.61
N GLU A 29 -20.97 16.26 1.39
CA GLU A 29 -22.01 15.22 1.35
C GLU A 29 -22.74 15.10 2.70
N GLN A 30 -22.01 15.10 3.80
CA GLN A 30 -22.61 15.10 5.14
C GLN A 30 -23.46 16.35 5.40
N ALA A 31 -22.98 17.53 5.01
CA ALA A 31 -23.74 18.77 5.14
C ALA A 31 -25.00 18.76 4.27
N LYS A 32 -24.92 18.19 3.07
CA LYS A 32 -26.07 18.03 2.16
C LYS A 32 -27.11 17.08 2.74
N LEU A 33 -26.70 15.93 3.29
CA LEU A 33 -27.60 14.98 3.96
C LEU A 33 -28.29 15.62 5.18
N ALA A 34 -27.55 16.37 5.99
CA ALA A 34 -28.12 17.10 7.13
C ALA A 34 -29.11 18.20 6.70
N ALA A 35 -28.80 18.94 5.63
CA ALA A 35 -29.69 19.97 5.09
C ALA A 35 -30.97 19.38 4.49
N SER A 36 -30.89 18.21 3.83
CA SER A 36 -32.06 17.50 3.31
C SER A 36 -32.90 16.82 4.40
N SER A 37 -32.32 16.52 5.56
CA SER A 37 -33.01 15.86 6.68
C SER A 37 -33.92 16.79 7.50
N ILE A 38 -33.92 18.10 7.25
CA ILE A 38 -34.74 19.09 7.98
C ILE A 38 -36.20 19.16 7.44
N GLY A 39 -36.50 18.50 6.32
CA GLY A 39 -37.85 18.49 5.73
C GLY A 39 -38.90 17.62 6.44
N SER A 40 -38.54 16.85 7.47
CA SER A 40 -39.44 15.81 8.04
C SER A 40 -39.95 16.10 9.46
N ILE A 41 -39.65 17.27 10.04
CA ILE A 41 -39.99 17.57 11.45
C ILE A 41 -40.70 18.93 11.58
N VAL A 42 -41.88 19.06 10.98
CA VAL A 42 -42.88 20.03 11.44
C VAL A 42 -44.22 19.31 11.55
N ASN A 43 -44.45 18.66 12.68
CA ASN A 43 -45.75 18.66 13.35
C ASN A 43 -45.61 18.09 14.77
N GLY A 44 -46.08 18.85 15.77
CA GLY A 44 -46.44 18.31 17.08
C GLY A 44 -45.58 18.78 18.25
N SER A 45 -45.90 19.96 18.78
CA SER A 45 -45.62 20.31 20.17
C SER A 45 -46.37 19.35 21.12
N SER A 46 -45.71 18.90 22.20
CA SER A 46 -46.15 19.03 23.61
C SER A 46 -45.77 17.83 24.50
N SER A 47 -45.05 18.16 25.58
CA SER A 47 -45.20 17.67 26.96
C SER A 47 -44.71 16.27 27.39
N SER A 48 -43.66 16.30 28.23
CA SER A 48 -43.45 15.61 29.51
C SER A 48 -43.93 14.15 29.68
N ASN A 49 -42.99 13.23 29.96
CA ASN A 49 -42.70 12.67 31.30
C ASN A 49 -41.79 11.43 31.19
N ALA A 50 -41.21 11.05 32.34
CA ALA A 50 -40.46 9.83 32.64
C ALA A 50 -41.12 8.56 32.04
N ASN A 51 -40.50 7.37 31.94
CA ASN A 51 -39.75 6.63 32.95
C ASN A 51 -39.02 5.41 32.31
N GLU A 52 -38.04 4.96 33.07
CA GLU A 52 -37.23 3.73 33.03
C GLU A 52 -37.89 2.39 32.59
N SER A 53 -37.00 1.53 32.07
CA SER A 53 -36.89 0.06 32.26
C SER A 53 -38.05 -0.80 31.70
N VAL A 54 -37.87 -1.98 31.10
CA VAL A 54 -37.11 -3.16 31.55
C VAL A 54 -36.77 -4.07 30.35
N ALA A 55 -35.73 -4.88 30.57
CA ALA A 55 -35.15 -5.91 29.71
C ALA A 55 -36.13 -6.96 29.15
N ALA A 56 -35.86 -7.41 27.92
CA ALA A 56 -36.19 -8.75 27.44
C ALA A 56 -35.22 -9.18 26.33
N THR A 57 -34.42 -10.20 26.66
CA THR A 57 -34.15 -11.42 25.87
C THR A 57 -33.79 -11.30 24.37
N VAL A 58 -32.67 -11.91 23.97
CA VAL A 58 -32.61 -13.14 23.15
C VAL A 58 -31.20 -13.35 22.57
N ASN A 59 -30.71 -14.56 22.81
CA ASN A 59 -29.58 -15.28 22.22
C ASN A 59 -29.38 -15.08 20.70
N VAL A 60 -28.15 -14.80 20.23
CA VAL A 60 -27.78 -15.04 18.83
C VAL A 60 -26.41 -15.68 18.71
N GLN A 61 -26.45 -16.87 18.13
CA GLN A 61 -25.37 -17.76 17.77
C GLN A 61 -24.60 -17.25 16.55
N VAL A 62 -23.30 -17.54 16.57
CA VAL A 62 -22.31 -17.47 15.50
C VAL A 62 -22.86 -17.85 14.13
N ASN A 63 -22.43 -17.16 13.07
CA ASN A 63 -22.04 -17.81 11.81
C ASN A 63 -21.16 -16.91 10.92
N THR A 64 -19.98 -17.45 10.65
CA THR A 64 -18.96 -17.03 9.70
C THR A 64 -19.48 -17.21 8.27
N VAL A 65 -19.25 -16.24 7.37
CA VAL A 65 -19.31 -16.50 5.92
C VAL A 65 -18.27 -15.67 5.16
N GLU A 66 -17.56 -16.37 4.27
CA GLU A 66 -16.38 -15.97 3.53
C GLU A 66 -16.63 -14.89 2.46
N PRO A 67 -15.62 -14.06 2.12
CA PRO A 67 -15.74 -13.08 1.04
C PRO A 67 -15.52 -13.72 -0.34
N LYS A 68 -16.61 -13.77 -1.12
CA LYS A 68 -16.62 -14.16 -2.54
C LYS A 68 -16.09 -13.01 -3.40
N THR A 69 -15.01 -13.28 -4.12
CA THR A 69 -14.31 -12.39 -5.06
C THR A 69 -15.11 -12.15 -6.34
N ILE A 70 -15.18 -10.90 -6.80
CA ILE A 70 -15.74 -10.51 -8.10
C ILE A 70 -14.64 -9.92 -8.98
N SER A 71 -14.48 -10.54 -10.14
CA SER A 71 -13.51 -10.27 -11.19
C SER A 71 -13.99 -9.17 -12.13
N VAL A 72 -13.09 -8.26 -12.53
CA VAL A 72 -13.27 -7.43 -13.74
C VAL A 72 -11.91 -7.26 -14.45
N PRO A 73 -11.80 -7.49 -15.76
CA PRO A 73 -10.53 -7.39 -16.49
C PRO A 73 -10.30 -5.96 -17.02
N PRO A 74 -9.07 -5.43 -17.03
CA PRO A 74 -8.73 -4.29 -17.87
C PRO A 74 -8.16 -4.75 -19.22
N LEU A 75 -8.69 -4.12 -20.27
CA LEU A 75 -8.30 -4.25 -21.66
C LEU A 75 -6.83 -3.86 -21.91
N SER A 76 -6.22 -4.61 -22.84
CA SER A 76 -4.89 -4.40 -23.40
C SER A 76 -4.83 -3.23 -24.38
N PHE A 77 -3.68 -2.56 -24.43
CA PHE A 77 -3.20 -1.87 -25.62
C PHE A 77 -1.71 -2.23 -25.83
N GLY A 78 -1.35 -2.67 -27.04
CA GLY A 78 -0.04 -3.22 -27.43
C GLY A 78 1.09 -2.17 -27.45
N SER A 79 2.35 -2.48 -27.73
CA SER A 79 2.96 -3.61 -28.45
C SER A 79 4.45 -3.69 -28.10
N SER A 80 5.05 -4.89 -28.14
CA SER A 80 6.21 -5.17 -29.02
C SER A 80 6.68 -6.62 -28.86
N LEU A 81 6.92 -7.22 -30.02
CA LEU A 81 7.32 -8.60 -30.27
C LEU A 81 8.71 -8.92 -29.70
N GLY A 82 8.83 -10.09 -29.08
CA GLY A 82 10.09 -10.69 -28.62
C GLY A 82 9.84 -12.08 -28.07
N GLU A 83 9.85 -13.09 -28.95
CA GLU A 83 9.75 -14.51 -28.61
C GLU A 83 11.02 -15.00 -27.90
N ASN A 84 10.93 -15.33 -26.62
CA ASN A 84 11.37 -16.63 -26.10
C ASN A 84 10.80 -16.88 -24.70
N GLY A 85 10.33 -18.11 -24.48
CA GLY A 85 9.56 -18.51 -23.31
C GLY A 85 10.35 -18.53 -22.01
N GLU A 86 9.69 -18.12 -20.93
CA GLU A 86 9.61 -18.79 -19.63
C GLU A 86 8.76 -17.91 -18.71
N VAL A 87 7.82 -18.52 -17.99
CA VAL A 87 6.80 -17.83 -17.20
C VAL A 87 7.46 -17.08 -16.03
N LYS A 88 7.77 -15.80 -16.22
CA LYS A 88 8.29 -14.93 -15.16
C LYS A 88 7.17 -14.64 -14.17
N SER A 89 7.20 -15.34 -13.03
CA SER A 89 6.48 -14.96 -11.83
C SER A 89 6.74 -13.49 -11.53
N LYS A 90 5.69 -12.74 -11.17
CA LYS A 90 5.78 -11.31 -10.86
C LYS A 90 6.61 -11.14 -9.60
N GLU A 91 7.91 -10.96 -9.78
CA GLU A 91 8.82 -10.84 -8.64
C GLU A 91 8.50 -9.56 -7.87
N GLY A 92 8.27 -9.72 -6.57
CA GLY A 92 7.92 -8.62 -5.69
C GLY A 92 9.01 -7.53 -5.65
N PRO A 93 8.74 -6.39 -5.01
CA PRO A 93 9.69 -5.29 -4.95
C PRO A 93 11.04 -5.72 -4.37
N LYS A 94 12.14 -5.52 -5.12
CA LYS A 94 13.51 -5.83 -4.67
C LYS A 94 13.85 -5.05 -3.39
N ARG A 95 14.30 -5.75 -2.35
CA ARG A 95 14.65 -5.20 -1.02
C ARG A 95 16.06 -5.57 -0.59
N CYS A 96 16.64 -4.72 0.26
CA CYS A 96 17.93 -4.96 0.89
C CYS A 96 17.85 -6.12 1.89
N ASN A 97 18.75 -7.10 1.82
CA ASN A 97 18.73 -8.25 2.73
C ASN A 97 19.14 -7.91 4.17
N SER A 98 19.91 -6.82 4.41
CA SER A 98 20.31 -6.41 5.77
C SER A 98 19.28 -5.54 6.48
N CYS A 99 18.56 -4.67 5.74
CA CYS A 99 17.70 -3.65 6.35
C CYS A 99 16.28 -3.56 5.76
N ASN A 100 15.92 -4.45 4.83
CA ASN A 100 14.61 -4.53 4.16
C ASN A 100 14.14 -3.25 3.46
N LYS A 101 15.03 -2.25 3.31
CA LYS A 101 14.77 -1.04 2.53
C LYS A 101 14.47 -1.43 1.07
N ARG A 102 13.45 -0.83 0.46
CA ARG A 102 13.17 -0.98 -0.98
C ARG A 102 14.32 -0.38 -1.78
N VAL A 103 14.95 -1.19 -2.62
CA VAL A 103 16.12 -0.81 -3.43
C VAL A 103 15.79 -0.69 -4.92
N GLY A 104 14.63 -1.22 -5.35
CA GLY A 104 14.16 -1.06 -6.73
C GLY A 104 15.18 -1.58 -7.74
N LEU A 105 15.37 -0.84 -8.85
CA LEU A 105 16.36 -1.14 -9.87
C LEU A 105 17.80 -0.83 -9.43
N THR A 106 17.98 0.03 -8.42
CA THR A 106 19.27 0.57 -7.96
C THR A 106 19.93 -0.29 -6.87
N GLY A 107 19.46 -1.51 -6.64
CA GLY A 107 20.05 -2.42 -5.67
C GLY A 107 21.35 -3.04 -6.17
N PHE A 108 22.27 -3.31 -5.24
CA PHE A 108 23.56 -3.91 -5.54
C PHE A 108 23.56 -5.38 -5.19
N ASN A 109 23.89 -6.23 -6.16
CA ASN A 109 24.10 -7.65 -5.94
C ASN A 109 25.46 -7.87 -5.28
N CYS A 110 25.47 -8.65 -4.21
CA CYS A 110 26.71 -9.15 -3.63
C CYS A 110 27.06 -10.53 -4.22
N ARG A 111 28.33 -10.93 -4.12
CA ARG A 111 28.81 -12.26 -4.50
C ARG A 111 28.15 -13.40 -3.73
N CYS A 112 27.61 -13.14 -2.54
CA CYS A 112 26.80 -14.10 -1.79
C CYS A 112 25.39 -14.31 -2.35
N GLY A 113 25.01 -13.65 -3.46
CA GLY A 113 23.70 -13.80 -4.12
C GLY A 113 22.61 -12.87 -3.58
N ASN A 114 22.83 -12.22 -2.44
CA ASN A 114 21.89 -11.28 -1.84
C ASN A 114 21.97 -9.87 -2.47
N LEU A 115 20.89 -9.11 -2.30
CA LEU A 115 20.73 -7.77 -2.87
C LEU A 115 20.68 -6.73 -1.74
N PHE A 116 21.43 -5.63 -1.88
CA PHE A 116 21.64 -4.65 -0.82
C PHE A 116 21.46 -3.21 -1.29
N CYS A 117 21.21 -2.29 -0.33
CA CYS A 117 21.22 -0.85 -0.59
C CYS A 117 22.66 -0.30 -0.61
N ALA A 118 22.83 0.95 -1.01
CA ALA A 118 24.16 1.60 -1.08
C ALA A 118 24.98 1.50 0.21
N VAL A 119 24.32 1.52 1.38
CA VAL A 119 24.97 1.45 2.69
C VAL A 119 25.42 0.03 3.05
N HIS A 120 24.68 -1.00 2.62
CA HIS A 120 24.94 -2.41 2.94
C HIS A 120 25.59 -3.20 1.80
N ARG A 121 26.05 -2.50 0.76
CA ARG A 121 26.65 -3.10 -0.44
C ARG A 121 27.93 -3.87 -0.15
N TYR A 122 28.74 -3.39 0.77
CA TYR A 122 30.07 -3.93 1.05
C TYR A 122 30.01 -5.13 2.00
N SER A 123 30.98 -6.05 1.86
CA SER A 123 31.03 -7.35 2.56
C SER A 123 31.26 -7.26 4.06
N ASP A 124 31.66 -6.09 4.56
CA ASP A 124 31.79 -5.76 5.98
C ASP A 124 30.46 -5.30 6.60
N LYS A 125 29.52 -4.83 5.76
CA LYS A 125 28.21 -4.29 6.20
C LYS A 125 27.12 -5.35 6.26
N HIS A 126 27.41 -6.55 5.80
CA HIS A 126 26.58 -7.72 5.95
C HIS A 126 27.51 -8.90 6.24
N GLU A 127 27.07 -9.87 7.03
CA GLU A 127 27.83 -11.09 7.30
C GLU A 127 27.92 -11.92 6.01
N CYS A 128 28.84 -11.54 5.11
CA CYS A 128 28.94 -12.12 3.78
C CYS A 128 29.54 -13.53 3.89
N PRO A 129 28.78 -14.59 3.55
CA PRO A 129 29.29 -15.97 3.62
C PRO A 129 30.29 -16.28 2.50
N PHE A 130 30.55 -15.35 1.58
CA PHE A 130 31.42 -15.57 0.43
C PHE A 130 32.90 -15.41 0.83
N ASP A 131 33.72 -16.45 0.61
CA ASP A 131 35.16 -16.39 0.87
C ASP A 131 35.92 -15.71 -0.29
N TYR A 132 36.18 -14.42 -0.12
CA TYR A 132 36.94 -13.61 -1.07
C TYR A 132 38.40 -14.04 -1.22
N ARG A 133 39.02 -14.63 -0.18
CA ARG A 133 40.45 -14.98 -0.20
C ARG A 133 40.71 -16.19 -1.08
N THR A 134 39.90 -17.23 -0.90
CA THR A 134 40.02 -18.45 -1.70
C THR A 134 39.64 -18.18 -3.15
N ALA A 135 38.52 -17.47 -3.38
CA ALA A 135 38.12 -17.08 -4.73
C ALA A 135 39.17 -16.23 -5.47
N ALA A 136 39.89 -15.34 -4.77
CA ALA A 136 40.97 -14.57 -5.36
C ALA A 136 42.19 -15.43 -5.71
N ARG A 137 42.61 -16.34 -4.83
CA ARG A 137 43.72 -17.27 -5.10
C ARG A 137 43.42 -18.17 -6.30
N ASP A 138 42.22 -18.74 -6.38
CA ASP A 138 41.84 -19.62 -7.47
C ASP A 138 41.80 -18.88 -8.81
N ALA A 139 41.33 -17.62 -8.81
CA ALA A 139 41.34 -16.78 -10.01
C ALA A 139 42.77 -16.46 -10.49
N ILE A 140 43.71 -16.21 -9.57
CA ILE A 140 45.12 -15.97 -9.91
C ILE A 140 45.76 -17.27 -10.41
N ALA A 141 45.55 -18.39 -9.72
CA ALA A 141 46.09 -19.69 -10.12
C ALA A 141 45.60 -20.11 -11.51
N LYS A 142 44.33 -19.85 -11.83
CA LYS A 142 43.75 -20.13 -13.15
C LYS A 142 44.29 -19.22 -14.25
N ALA A 143 44.78 -18.03 -13.92
CA ALA A 143 45.28 -17.05 -14.88
C ALA A 143 46.79 -17.14 -15.13
N ASN A 144 47.52 -17.95 -14.35
CA ASN A 144 48.96 -18.12 -14.51
C ASN A 144 49.22 -19.44 -15.28
N PRO A 145 49.59 -19.36 -16.58
CA PRO A 145 49.84 -20.53 -17.42
C PRO A 145 51.08 -21.34 -17.00
#